data_AF-A0A1M5CMY6-F1
#
_entry.id   AF-A0A1M5CMY6-F1
#
_cell.length_a   1.000
_cell.length_b   1.000
_cell.length_c   1.000
_cell.angle_alpha   90.00
_cell.angle_beta   90.00
_cell.angle_gamma   90.00
#
_symmetry.space_group_name_H-M   'P 1'
#
loop_
_entity.id
_entity.type
_entity.pdbx_description
1 polymer ?
#
loop_
_entity_poly.entity_id
_entity_poly.type
_entity_poly.pdbx_seq_one_letter_code
_entity_poly.pdbx_strand_id
1 'polypeptide(L)'
;MKTKHVMLVAILGLLGISAYKIGEDIIAKLGMDHANAQNYIMANFTGGFGANYEVEPNFMSLPRLKLLATIVEGDKVGAAKELCEYIKMYCNSEEFLAVYRKKRADSKPGAEPPRMDEAVLKGMRDMIKDLEVQLADFKKAPKENAQTIALYEPMLQEQKATLAIYEDPTPNKTKWEKNYPEDPAVLVKDKLEQYLSLVATVDFNAKLTAPDNYKIRKFVNPEYESKSPQWKACYRAGKEVSTAVTTFVKAWLQGEIISSTKTKMPGASVEGNKNNNTVAKASPSLVVDDGNDAQEQNTTAPENAPKKSLMARVKSKAKSIINE
;
A
#
# COMPACT_ATOMS: atom_id res chain seq x y z
N MET A 1 -16.79 49.30 32.32
CA MET A 1 -16.86 47.94 31.73
C MET A 1 -16.41 47.93 30.25
N LYS A 2 -15.14 48.25 29.95
CA LYS A 2 -14.62 48.26 28.55
C LYS A 2 -13.26 47.59 28.37
N THR A 3 -12.66 47.06 29.43
CA THR A 3 -11.32 46.44 29.40
C THR A 3 -11.34 44.91 29.26
N LYS A 4 -12.49 44.26 29.48
CA LYS A 4 -12.61 42.79 29.40
C LYS A 4 -12.84 42.25 27.97
N HIS A 5 -13.22 43.10 27.01
CA HIS A 5 -13.48 42.66 25.63
C HIS A 5 -12.23 42.76 24.74
N VAL A 6 -11.24 43.57 25.13
CA VAL A 6 -9.96 43.69 24.39
C VAL A 6 -9.06 42.46 24.66
N MET A 7 -9.16 41.84 25.84
CA MET A 7 -8.40 40.62 26.15
C MET A 7 -8.94 39.36 25.45
N LEU A 8 -10.21 39.34 25.05
CA LEU A 8 -10.81 38.17 24.38
C LEU A 8 -10.51 38.15 22.87
N VAL A 9 -10.31 39.33 22.26
CA VAL A 9 -9.88 39.46 20.86
C VAL A 9 -8.37 39.21 20.72
N ALA A 10 -7.56 39.48 21.75
CA ALA A 10 -6.13 39.14 21.75
C ALA A 10 -5.86 37.63 21.89
N ILE A 11 -6.76 36.86 22.52
CA ILE A 11 -6.65 35.40 22.65
C ILE A 11 -7.21 34.68 21.40
N LEU A 12 -8.20 35.26 20.72
CA LEU A 12 -8.66 34.77 19.40
C LEU A 12 -7.72 35.17 18.24
N GLY A 13 -6.96 36.26 18.37
CA GLY A 13 -5.95 36.68 17.40
C GLY A 13 -4.63 35.89 17.43
N LEU A 14 -4.38 35.12 18.51
CA LEU A 14 -3.20 34.24 18.65
C LEU A 14 -3.43 32.81 18.12
N LEU A 15 -4.66 32.45 17.74
CA LEU A 15 -4.97 31.20 17.04
C LEU A 15 -4.89 31.32 15.50
N GLY A 16 -4.67 32.53 14.99
CA GLY A 16 -4.66 32.83 13.54
C GLY A 16 -3.28 32.89 12.88
N ILE A 17 -2.19 32.65 13.62
CA ILE A 17 -0.82 32.68 13.08
C ILE A 17 0.01 31.54 13.69
N SER A 18 -0.43 30.29 13.51
CA SER A 18 0.53 29.21 13.28
C SER A 18 0.89 29.20 11.79
N ALA A 19 1.38 30.35 11.31
CA ALA A 19 2.11 30.40 10.06
C ALA A 19 3.34 29.51 10.27
N TYR A 20 3.20 28.28 9.78
CA TYR A 20 4.17 27.22 9.68
C TYR A 20 5.55 27.80 9.34
N LYS A 21 6.33 28.11 10.37
CA LYS A 21 7.77 27.92 10.25
C LYS A 21 7.93 26.41 10.25
N ILE A 22 7.91 25.81 9.06
CA ILE A 22 8.41 24.46 8.84
C ILE A 22 9.91 24.55 9.21
N GLY A 23 10.18 24.44 10.51
CA GLY A 23 11.51 24.31 11.05
C GLY A 23 12.02 22.98 10.56
N GLU A 24 12.83 23.02 9.50
CA GLU A 24 13.39 21.86 8.80
C GLU A 24 12.36 20.80 8.41
N ASP A 25 12.01 20.79 7.12
CA ASP A 25 11.16 19.77 6.51
C ASP A 25 11.60 18.34 6.91
N ILE A 26 10.69 17.59 7.54
CA ILE A 26 10.93 16.21 7.99
C ILE A 26 11.36 15.29 6.84
N ILE A 27 10.92 15.57 5.61
CA ILE A 27 11.32 14.80 4.44
C ILE A 27 12.81 15.02 4.12
N ALA A 28 13.28 16.27 4.16
CA ALA A 28 14.69 16.59 4.07
C ALA A 28 15.51 15.97 5.23
N LYS A 29 15.01 16.02 6.48
CA LYS A 29 15.65 15.35 7.64
C LYS A 29 15.78 13.83 7.46
N LEU A 30 14.85 13.21 6.73
CA LEU A 30 14.89 11.80 6.36
C LEU A 30 15.86 11.51 5.19
N GLY A 31 16.42 12.55 4.57
CA GLY A 31 17.31 12.47 3.42
C GLY A 31 16.58 12.16 2.12
N MET A 32 15.32 12.61 2.00
CA MET A 32 14.44 12.41 0.86
C MET A 32 14.07 13.73 0.17
N ASP A 33 13.63 13.64 -1.07
CA ASP A 33 12.93 14.72 -1.76
C ASP A 33 11.40 14.59 -1.61
N HIS A 34 10.70 15.72 -1.63
CA HIS A 34 9.24 15.75 -1.45
C HIS A 34 8.50 14.93 -2.50
N ALA A 35 8.89 15.03 -3.78
CA ALA A 35 8.19 14.32 -4.86
C ALA A 35 8.26 12.80 -4.66
N ASN A 36 9.42 12.29 -4.28
CA ASN A 36 9.62 10.88 -3.95
C ASN A 36 8.82 10.48 -2.71
N ALA A 37 8.87 11.25 -1.62
CA ALA A 37 8.07 10.96 -0.42
C ALA A 37 6.57 10.90 -0.72
N GLN A 38 6.06 11.87 -1.48
CA GLN A 38 4.66 11.94 -1.91
C GLN A 38 4.27 10.73 -2.77
N ASN A 39 5.15 10.26 -3.66
CA ASN A 39 4.90 9.04 -4.43
C ASN A 39 4.75 7.81 -3.55
N TYR A 40 5.61 7.62 -2.53
CA TYR A 40 5.46 6.54 -1.57
C TYR A 40 4.17 6.68 -0.76
N ILE A 41 3.84 7.89 -0.28
CA ILE A 41 2.61 8.12 0.48
C ILE A 41 1.37 7.78 -0.37
N MET A 42 1.31 8.28 -1.60
CA MET A 42 0.23 7.96 -2.55
C MET A 42 0.10 6.45 -2.75
N ALA A 43 1.21 5.76 -3.02
CA ALA A 43 1.19 4.32 -3.26
C ALA A 43 0.75 3.52 -2.02
N ASN A 44 1.17 3.90 -0.81
CA ASN A 44 0.74 3.21 0.41
C ASN A 44 -0.75 3.40 0.70
N PHE A 45 -1.32 4.56 0.35
CA PHE A 45 -2.76 4.78 0.53
C PHE A 45 -3.62 4.12 -0.54
N THR A 46 -3.16 4.15 -1.79
CA THR A 46 -4.00 3.79 -2.95
C THR A 46 -3.63 2.45 -3.59
N GLY A 47 -2.54 1.84 -3.14
CA GLY A 47 -1.96 0.67 -3.77
C GLY A 47 -1.32 0.97 -5.12
N GLY A 48 -1.04 -0.10 -5.86
CA GLY A 48 -0.66 0.00 -7.27
C GLY A 48 -1.89 0.27 -8.15
N PHE A 49 -1.71 1.09 -9.17
CA PHE A 49 -2.66 1.21 -10.28
C PHE A 49 -2.24 0.20 -11.37
N GLY A 50 -2.75 -1.03 -11.25
CA GLY A 50 -2.38 -2.16 -12.11
C GLY A 50 -3.38 -2.44 -13.22
N ALA A 51 -2.92 -3.14 -14.27
CA ALA A 51 -3.75 -3.51 -15.43
C ALA A 51 -4.88 -4.50 -15.08
N ASN A 52 -4.76 -5.23 -13.97
CA ASN A 52 -5.77 -6.17 -13.49
C ASN A 52 -6.77 -5.52 -12.51
N TYR A 53 -6.59 -4.22 -12.23
CA TYR A 53 -7.42 -3.43 -11.30
C TYR A 53 -7.50 -4.02 -9.89
N GLU A 54 -6.55 -4.88 -9.53
CA GLU A 54 -6.44 -5.47 -8.20
C GLU A 54 -5.49 -4.63 -7.35
N VAL A 55 -5.89 -4.39 -6.11
CA VAL A 55 -5.06 -3.75 -5.10
C VAL A 55 -4.58 -4.84 -4.17
N GLU A 56 -3.26 -4.99 -4.08
CA GLU A 56 -2.65 -5.97 -3.20
C GLU A 56 -3.06 -5.70 -1.73
N PRO A 57 -3.66 -6.69 -1.04
CA PRO A 57 -3.97 -6.54 0.37
C PRO A 57 -2.66 -6.36 1.14
N ASN A 58 -2.63 -5.40 2.06
CA ASN A 58 -1.44 -5.04 2.83
C ASN A 58 -0.27 -4.46 2.02
N PHE A 59 -0.49 -3.94 0.81
CA PHE A 59 0.57 -3.23 0.08
C PHE A 59 1.30 -2.21 0.98
N MET A 60 2.62 -2.35 1.08
CA MET A 60 3.49 -1.41 1.78
C MET A 60 4.74 -1.17 0.95
N SER A 61 4.98 0.09 0.60
CA SER A 61 6.18 0.49 -0.11
C SER A 61 6.99 1.44 0.77
N LEU A 62 8.22 1.05 1.11
CA LEU A 62 9.08 1.83 1.99
C LEU A 62 10.22 2.47 1.20
N PRO A 63 10.41 3.80 1.30
CA PRO A 63 11.58 4.44 0.73
C PRO A 63 12.85 4.04 1.47
N ARG A 64 13.99 4.19 0.80
CA ARG A 64 15.28 4.19 1.47
C ARG A 64 15.47 5.50 2.22
N LEU A 65 15.44 5.42 3.55
CA LEU A 65 15.61 6.54 4.47
C LEU A 65 17.08 6.66 4.90
N LYS A 66 17.87 7.48 4.20
CA LYS A 66 19.33 7.57 4.40
C LYS A 66 19.72 7.98 5.82
N LEU A 67 18.90 8.81 6.46
CA LEU A 67 19.17 9.40 7.77
C LEU A 67 18.31 8.78 8.89
N LEU A 68 17.70 7.62 8.64
CA LEU A 68 16.83 6.96 9.63
C LEU A 68 17.57 6.61 10.92
N ALA A 69 18.83 6.15 10.83
CA ALA A 69 19.61 5.79 12.02
C ALA A 69 19.77 6.98 12.98
N THR A 70 20.07 8.17 12.45
CA THR A 70 20.20 9.41 13.23
C THR A 70 18.89 9.79 13.90
N ILE A 71 17.74 9.61 13.21
CA ILE A 71 16.42 9.87 13.79
C ILE A 71 16.09 8.87 14.90
N VAL A 72 16.47 7.59 14.72
CA VAL A 72 16.24 6.53 15.72
C VAL A 72 17.06 6.76 16.99
N GLU A 73 18.27 7.30 16.87
CA GLU A 73 19.13 7.68 18.00
C GLU A 73 18.65 8.95 18.71
N GLY A 74 17.95 9.84 17.98
CA GLY A 74 17.36 11.07 18.50
C GLY A 74 15.90 10.93 18.93
N ASP A 75 15.10 11.98 18.68
CA ASP A 75 13.67 12.00 19.01
C ASP A 75 12.82 11.33 17.92
N LYS A 76 12.79 9.99 17.93
CA LYS A 76 11.97 9.21 17.01
C LYS A 76 10.45 9.43 17.20
N VAL A 77 9.99 9.85 18.38
CA VAL A 77 8.56 10.09 18.64
C VAL A 77 8.15 11.43 18.02
N GLY A 78 8.96 12.47 18.20
CA GLY A 78 8.80 13.77 17.53
C GLY A 78 8.84 13.61 16.02
N ALA A 79 9.84 12.93 15.48
CA ALA A 79 9.95 12.68 14.04
C ALA A 79 8.74 11.93 13.46
N ALA A 80 8.20 10.94 14.18
CA ALA A 80 7.00 10.24 13.75
C ALA A 80 5.76 11.16 13.71
N LYS A 81 5.61 12.06 14.69
CA LYS A 81 4.53 13.05 14.69
C LYS A 81 4.68 14.05 13.53
N GLU A 82 5.88 14.56 13.30
CA GLU A 82 6.18 15.46 12.18
C GLU A 82 5.85 14.79 10.83
N LEU A 83 6.22 13.51 10.66
CA LEU A 83 5.90 12.76 9.46
C LEU A 83 4.39 12.52 9.31
N CYS A 84 3.68 12.23 10.39
CA CYS A 84 2.21 12.11 10.38
C CYS A 84 1.53 13.42 9.94
N GLU A 85 1.99 14.56 10.46
CA GLU A 85 1.49 15.88 10.04
C GLU A 85 1.78 16.16 8.56
N TYR A 86 2.99 15.83 8.09
CA TYR A 86 3.34 15.94 6.67
C TYR A 86 2.42 15.09 5.80
N ILE A 87 2.20 13.82 6.17
CA ILE A 87 1.33 12.91 5.43
C ILE A 87 -0.09 13.46 5.38
N LYS A 88 -0.62 13.92 6.52
CA LYS A 88 -1.95 14.53 6.57
C LYS A 88 -2.02 15.78 5.71
N MET A 89 -1.03 16.67 5.79
CA MET A 89 -0.94 17.87 4.95
C MET A 89 -0.95 17.49 3.45
N TYR A 90 -0.18 16.48 3.05
CA TYR A 90 -0.19 15.99 1.67
C TYR A 90 -1.56 15.44 1.26
N CYS A 91 -2.22 14.60 2.06
CA CYS A 91 -3.56 14.12 1.73
C CYS A 91 -4.59 15.26 1.58
N ASN A 92 -4.37 16.38 2.28
CA ASN A 92 -5.21 17.58 2.20
C ASN A 92 -4.82 18.55 1.06
N SER A 93 -3.82 18.20 0.25
CA SER A 93 -3.26 19.09 -0.77
C SER A 93 -3.94 19.00 -2.14
N GLU A 94 -3.77 20.05 -2.95
CA GLU A 94 -4.15 20.04 -4.37
C GLU A 94 -3.36 18.97 -5.15
N GLU A 95 -2.08 18.81 -4.82
CA GLU A 95 -1.14 17.90 -5.48
C GLU A 95 -1.56 16.44 -5.30
N PHE A 96 -1.95 16.03 -4.10
CA PHE A 96 -2.45 14.68 -3.85
C PHE A 96 -3.68 14.37 -4.70
N LEU A 97 -4.66 15.28 -4.70
CA LEU A 97 -5.90 15.09 -5.45
C LEU A 97 -5.66 15.05 -6.96
N ALA A 98 -4.79 15.91 -7.48
CA ALA A 98 -4.43 15.92 -8.89
C ALA A 98 -3.74 14.61 -9.31
N VAL A 99 -2.77 14.14 -8.53
CA VAL A 99 -2.06 12.87 -8.80
C VAL A 99 -3.01 11.69 -8.72
N TYR A 100 -3.89 11.64 -7.71
CA TYR A 100 -4.88 10.57 -7.58
C TYR A 100 -5.82 10.52 -8.78
N ARG A 101 -6.45 11.66 -9.12
CA ARG A 101 -7.38 11.76 -10.25
C ARG A 101 -6.73 11.34 -11.56
N LYS A 102 -5.48 11.77 -11.78
CA LYS A 102 -4.72 11.37 -12.96
C LYS A 102 -4.52 9.85 -13.01
N LYS A 103 -3.98 9.25 -11.94
CA LYS A 103 -3.75 7.80 -11.86
C LYS A 103 -5.04 7.00 -12.02
N ARG A 104 -6.12 7.45 -11.38
CA ARG A 104 -7.45 6.86 -11.52
C ARG A 104 -7.96 6.92 -12.96
N ALA A 105 -7.83 8.07 -13.62
CA ALA A 105 -8.25 8.22 -15.02
C ALA A 105 -7.40 7.36 -15.97
N ASP A 106 -6.08 7.36 -15.79
CA ASP A 106 -5.14 6.58 -16.61
C ASP A 106 -5.34 5.06 -16.47
N SER A 107 -5.86 4.60 -15.33
CA SER A 107 -6.11 3.18 -15.02
C SER A 107 -7.52 2.71 -15.35
N LYS A 108 -8.37 3.59 -15.92
CA LYS A 108 -9.74 3.22 -16.24
C LYS A 108 -9.76 2.09 -17.29
N PRO A 109 -10.53 1.01 -17.08
CA PRO A 109 -10.61 -0.07 -18.04
C PRO A 109 -11.06 0.40 -19.42
N GLY A 110 -10.33 -0.01 -20.46
CA GLY A 110 -10.67 0.26 -21.86
C GLY A 110 -11.58 -0.81 -22.49
N ALA A 111 -11.64 -2.00 -21.91
CA ALA A 111 -12.45 -3.12 -22.39
C ALA A 111 -12.82 -4.07 -21.24
N GLU A 112 -13.89 -4.84 -21.49
CA GLU A 112 -14.38 -5.89 -20.60
C GLU A 112 -13.97 -7.27 -21.13
N PRO A 113 -13.77 -8.26 -20.25
CA PRO A 113 -13.51 -9.63 -20.68
C PRO A 113 -14.75 -10.21 -21.39
N PRO A 114 -14.57 -11.23 -22.25
CA PRO A 114 -15.69 -11.98 -22.81
C PRO A 114 -16.58 -12.54 -21.71
N ARG A 115 -17.90 -12.43 -21.90
CA ARG A 115 -18.87 -12.95 -20.94
C ARG A 115 -18.99 -14.46 -21.04
N MET A 116 -19.35 -15.07 -19.91
CA MET A 116 -19.76 -16.46 -19.87
C MET A 116 -21.05 -16.65 -20.69
N ASP A 117 -21.19 -17.81 -21.31
CA ASP A 117 -22.38 -18.15 -22.09
C ASP A 117 -23.64 -18.17 -21.20
N GLU A 118 -24.76 -17.64 -21.72
CA GLU A 118 -26.00 -17.49 -20.97
C GLU A 118 -26.59 -18.84 -20.55
N ALA A 119 -26.39 -19.91 -21.32
CA ALA A 119 -26.86 -21.24 -20.93
C ALA A 119 -26.10 -21.75 -19.70
N VAL A 120 -24.81 -21.43 -19.59
CA VAL A 120 -23.99 -21.76 -18.42
C VAL A 120 -24.44 -20.93 -17.21
N LEU A 121 -24.61 -19.61 -17.36
CA LEU A 121 -25.12 -18.75 -16.29
C LEU A 121 -26.50 -19.21 -15.79
N LYS A 122 -27.39 -19.60 -16.71
CA LYS A 122 -28.69 -20.16 -16.35
C LYS A 122 -28.54 -21.45 -15.53
N GLY A 123 -27.65 -22.36 -15.94
CA GLY A 123 -27.36 -23.58 -15.17
C GLY A 123 -26.88 -23.29 -13.74
N MET A 124 -26.04 -22.27 -13.57
CA MET A 124 -25.58 -21.84 -12.23
C MET A 124 -26.71 -21.25 -11.39
N ARG A 125 -27.59 -20.42 -11.97
CA ARG A 125 -28.80 -19.89 -11.30
C ARG A 125 -29.71 -21.01 -10.82
N ASP A 126 -29.97 -21.99 -11.69
CA ASP A 126 -30.86 -23.11 -11.37
C ASP A 126 -30.26 -23.94 -10.21
N MET A 127 -28.95 -24.21 -10.23
CA MET A 127 -28.26 -24.90 -9.13
C MET A 127 -28.35 -24.13 -7.80
N ILE A 128 -28.13 -22.81 -7.81
CA ILE A 128 -28.25 -21.96 -6.61
C ILE A 128 -29.68 -22.00 -6.06
N LYS A 129 -30.69 -21.92 -6.94
CA LYS A 129 -32.10 -21.98 -6.56
C LYS A 129 -32.45 -23.32 -5.90
N ASP A 130 -31.94 -24.43 -6.44
CA ASP A 130 -32.17 -25.75 -5.84
C ASP A 130 -31.50 -25.87 -4.45
N LEU A 131 -30.30 -25.31 -4.29
CA LEU A 131 -29.61 -25.24 -2.99
C LEU A 131 -30.36 -24.36 -1.98
N GLU A 132 -30.94 -23.24 -2.42
CA GLU A 132 -31.79 -22.38 -1.56
C GLU A 132 -33.00 -23.15 -1.03
N VAL A 133 -33.68 -23.92 -1.89
CA VAL A 133 -34.84 -24.73 -1.50
C VAL A 133 -34.43 -25.81 -0.49
N GLN A 134 -33.34 -26.53 -0.76
CA GLN A 134 -32.82 -27.54 0.16
C GLN A 134 -32.44 -26.95 1.53
N LEU A 135 -31.77 -25.79 1.53
CA LEU A 135 -31.39 -25.11 2.76
C LEU A 135 -32.63 -24.63 3.54
N ALA A 136 -33.66 -24.14 2.84
CA ALA A 136 -34.93 -23.75 3.46
C ALA A 136 -35.63 -24.96 4.11
N ASP A 137 -35.58 -26.13 3.47
CA ASP A 137 -36.11 -27.37 4.05
C ASP A 137 -35.31 -27.82 5.29
N PHE A 138 -33.98 -27.77 5.26
CA PHE A 138 -33.16 -28.08 6.44
C PHE A 138 -33.47 -27.14 7.61
N LYS A 139 -33.70 -25.86 7.32
CA LYS A 139 -34.07 -24.84 8.32
C LYS A 139 -35.43 -25.09 8.99
N LYS A 140 -36.29 -25.98 8.47
CA LYS A 140 -37.55 -26.37 9.14
C LYS A 140 -37.30 -27.19 10.42
N ALA A 141 -36.17 -27.88 10.51
CA ALA A 141 -35.75 -28.63 11.70
C ALA A 141 -34.30 -28.28 12.09
N PRO A 142 -34.04 -27.05 12.59
CA PRO A 142 -32.69 -26.50 12.69
C PRO A 142 -31.82 -27.19 13.75
N LYS A 143 -32.42 -27.81 14.77
CA LYS A 143 -31.68 -28.56 15.80
C LYS A 143 -31.16 -29.90 15.27
N GLU A 144 -31.93 -30.55 14.41
CA GLU A 144 -31.59 -31.84 13.81
C GLU A 144 -30.61 -31.66 12.65
N ASN A 145 -30.75 -30.56 11.90
CA ASN A 145 -29.93 -30.25 10.73
C ASN A 145 -28.82 -29.23 11.01
N ALA A 146 -28.46 -28.98 12.27
CA ALA A 146 -27.54 -27.90 12.64
C ALA A 146 -26.20 -27.96 11.89
N GLN A 147 -25.60 -29.15 11.76
CA GLN A 147 -24.35 -29.35 11.03
C GLN A 147 -24.52 -29.11 9.52
N THR A 148 -25.61 -29.60 8.93
CA THR A 148 -25.92 -29.42 7.51
C THR A 148 -26.14 -27.94 7.17
N ILE A 149 -26.89 -27.21 8.00
CA ILE A 149 -27.11 -25.76 7.83
C ILE A 149 -25.78 -25.01 7.91
N ALA A 150 -24.95 -25.32 8.91
CA ALA A 150 -23.64 -24.68 9.10
C ALA A 150 -22.68 -24.92 7.92
N LEU A 151 -22.83 -26.02 7.19
CA LEU A 151 -22.04 -26.31 5.99
C LEU A 151 -22.63 -25.67 4.72
N TYR A 152 -23.94 -25.79 4.50
CA TYR A 152 -24.58 -25.37 3.25
C TYR A 152 -24.79 -23.85 3.16
N GLU A 153 -25.05 -23.17 4.28
CA GLU A 153 -25.25 -21.72 4.28
C GLU A 153 -24.02 -20.96 3.73
N PRO A 154 -22.78 -21.14 4.25
CA PRO A 154 -21.63 -20.43 3.70
C PRO A 154 -21.34 -20.82 2.24
N MET A 155 -21.51 -22.10 1.89
CA MET A 155 -21.33 -22.57 0.51
C MET A 155 -22.32 -21.90 -0.44
N LEU A 156 -23.59 -21.76 -0.04
CA LEU A 156 -24.60 -21.05 -0.84
C LEU A 156 -24.25 -19.57 -1.01
N GLN A 157 -23.76 -18.92 0.06
CA GLN A 157 -23.32 -17.52 -0.03
C GLN A 157 -22.12 -17.36 -0.98
N GLU A 158 -21.16 -18.28 -0.93
CA GLU A 158 -20.01 -18.29 -1.84
C GLU A 158 -20.46 -18.49 -3.30
N GLN A 159 -21.33 -19.46 -3.57
CA GLN A 159 -21.85 -19.69 -4.92
C GLN A 159 -22.62 -18.48 -5.46
N LYS A 160 -23.42 -17.83 -4.62
CA LYS A 160 -24.10 -16.58 -4.97
C LYS A 160 -23.13 -15.45 -5.28
N ALA A 161 -22.08 -15.30 -4.47
CA ALA A 161 -21.06 -14.28 -4.69
C ALA A 161 -20.31 -14.54 -6.01
N THR A 162 -19.95 -15.79 -6.29
CA THR A 162 -19.31 -16.20 -7.55
C THR A 162 -20.22 -15.95 -8.76
N LEU A 163 -21.51 -16.32 -8.68
CA LEU A 163 -22.46 -16.04 -9.76
C LEU A 163 -22.58 -14.53 -10.01
N ALA A 164 -22.68 -13.71 -8.95
CA ALA A 164 -22.75 -12.26 -9.09
C ALA A 164 -21.54 -11.67 -9.81
N ILE A 165 -20.33 -12.24 -9.61
CA ILE A 165 -19.13 -11.84 -10.34
C ILE A 165 -19.25 -12.16 -11.84
N TYR A 166 -19.80 -13.32 -12.20
CA TYR A 166 -19.96 -13.70 -13.61
C TYR A 166 -21.12 -12.98 -14.31
N GLU A 167 -22.15 -12.60 -13.54
CA GLU A 167 -23.29 -11.85 -14.06
C GLU A 167 -23.00 -10.36 -14.25
N ASP A 168 -21.97 -9.83 -13.59
CA ASP A 168 -21.52 -8.46 -13.78
C ASP A 168 -21.24 -8.20 -15.27
N PRO A 169 -21.96 -7.26 -15.91
CA PRO A 169 -21.74 -6.93 -17.32
C PRO A 169 -20.42 -6.18 -17.55
N THR A 170 -19.83 -5.60 -16.50
CA THR A 170 -18.61 -4.78 -16.57
C THR A 170 -17.65 -5.10 -15.42
N PRO A 171 -17.15 -6.33 -15.30
CA PRO A 171 -16.38 -6.77 -14.13
C PRO A 171 -15.07 -6.00 -13.95
N ASN A 172 -14.40 -5.57 -15.03
CA ASN A 172 -13.20 -4.74 -14.90
C ASN A 172 -13.56 -3.36 -14.37
N LYS A 173 -14.60 -2.72 -14.92
CA LYS A 173 -15.08 -1.42 -14.45
C LYS A 173 -15.52 -1.48 -12.99
N THR A 174 -16.28 -2.50 -12.60
CA THR A 174 -16.74 -2.69 -11.22
C THR A 174 -15.56 -2.85 -10.27
N LYS A 175 -14.57 -3.69 -10.60
CA LYS A 175 -13.33 -3.82 -9.81
C LYS A 175 -12.59 -2.48 -9.69
N TRP A 176 -12.44 -1.76 -10.80
CA TRP A 176 -11.77 -0.45 -10.82
C TRP A 176 -12.51 0.60 -9.98
N GLU A 177 -13.84 0.71 -10.06
CA GLU A 177 -14.62 1.65 -9.25
C GLU A 177 -14.56 1.33 -7.76
N LYS A 178 -14.57 0.03 -7.42
CA LYS A 178 -14.43 -0.44 -6.04
C LYS A 178 -13.04 -0.14 -5.47
N ASN A 179 -11.98 -0.46 -6.20
CA ASN A 179 -10.61 -0.37 -5.71
C ASN A 179 -10.03 1.05 -5.83
N TYR A 180 -10.57 1.87 -6.74
CA TYR A 180 -10.21 3.26 -6.91
C TYR A 180 -11.49 4.12 -6.87
N PRO A 181 -12.06 4.38 -5.68
CA PRO A 181 -13.27 5.18 -5.52
C PRO A 181 -13.06 6.60 -6.05
N GLU A 182 -14.14 7.27 -6.46
CA GLU A 182 -14.04 8.65 -6.93
C GLU A 182 -13.52 9.61 -5.84
N ASP A 183 -13.96 9.38 -4.60
CA ASP A 183 -13.44 10.07 -3.42
C ASP A 183 -12.24 9.31 -2.81
N PRO A 184 -11.01 9.84 -2.88
CA PRO A 184 -9.84 9.20 -2.27
C PRO A 184 -9.88 9.18 -0.74
N ALA A 185 -10.76 9.96 -0.09
CA ALA A 185 -10.90 9.93 1.37
C ALA A 185 -11.30 8.54 1.89
N VAL A 186 -12.03 7.76 1.08
CA VAL A 186 -12.39 6.38 1.40
C VAL A 186 -11.15 5.50 1.59
N LEU A 187 -10.18 5.59 0.67
CA LEU A 187 -8.93 4.82 0.73
C LEU A 187 -8.04 5.27 1.89
N VAL A 188 -7.94 6.59 2.11
CA VAL A 188 -7.16 7.13 3.22
C VAL A 188 -7.74 6.64 4.56
N LYS A 189 -9.06 6.70 4.72
CA LYS A 189 -9.74 6.21 5.92
C LYS A 189 -9.49 4.73 6.17
N ASP A 190 -9.71 3.90 5.14
CA ASP A 190 -9.49 2.44 5.22
C ASP A 190 -8.06 2.11 5.67
N LYS A 191 -7.05 2.79 5.12
CA LYS A 191 -5.65 2.57 5.51
C LYS A 191 -5.32 3.02 6.94
N LEU A 192 -5.93 4.11 7.40
CA LEU A 192 -5.81 4.54 8.79
C LEU A 192 -6.43 3.50 9.75
N GLU A 193 -7.58 2.93 9.40
CA GLU A 193 -8.24 1.87 10.17
C GLU A 193 -7.46 0.54 10.13
N GLN A 194 -6.87 0.18 8.99
CA GLN A 194 -5.96 -0.96 8.85
C GLN A 194 -4.73 -0.81 9.76
N TYR A 195 -4.14 0.39 9.83
CA TYR A 195 -3.04 0.66 10.75
C TYR A 195 -3.45 0.45 12.22
N LEU A 196 -4.62 0.99 12.63
CA LEU A 196 -5.12 0.82 14.00
C LEU A 196 -5.38 -0.65 14.35
N SER A 197 -5.93 -1.40 13.39
CA SER A 197 -6.19 -2.83 13.56
C SER A 197 -4.88 -3.62 13.67
N LEU A 198 -3.90 -3.32 12.82
CA LEU A 198 -2.59 -3.97 12.83
C LEU A 198 -1.85 -3.71 14.15
N VAL A 199 -1.71 -2.44 14.55
CA VAL A 199 -0.90 -2.07 15.72
C VAL A 199 -1.49 -2.63 17.02
N ALA A 200 -2.81 -2.83 17.09
CA ALA A 200 -3.47 -3.48 18.22
C ALA A 200 -3.06 -4.95 18.41
N THR A 201 -2.54 -5.60 17.36
CA THR A 201 -2.06 -6.99 17.41
C THR A 201 -0.56 -7.12 17.73
N VAL A 202 0.16 -6.01 17.90
CA VAL A 202 1.61 -6.02 18.11
C VAL A 202 1.92 -6.25 19.59
N ASP A 203 2.62 -7.35 19.89
CA ASP A 203 3.22 -7.57 21.21
C ASP A 203 4.60 -6.89 21.30
N PHE A 204 4.63 -5.70 21.89
CA PHE A 204 5.86 -4.95 22.11
C PHE A 204 6.79 -5.58 23.17
N ASN A 205 6.35 -6.60 23.89
CA ASN A 205 7.19 -7.35 24.83
C ASN A 205 7.82 -8.60 24.19
N ALA A 206 7.57 -8.84 22.90
CA ALA A 206 8.13 -9.98 22.19
C ALA A 206 9.66 -10.01 22.32
N LYS A 207 10.21 -11.17 22.66
CA LYS A 207 11.66 -11.34 22.88
C LYS A 207 12.39 -11.50 21.55
N LEU A 208 13.54 -10.85 21.45
CA LEU A 208 14.49 -11.03 20.37
C LEU A 208 15.68 -11.86 20.81
N THR A 209 16.30 -12.56 19.86
CA THR A 209 17.60 -13.21 20.03
C THR A 209 18.70 -12.17 20.23
N ALA A 210 19.85 -12.64 20.72
CA ALA A 210 21.09 -11.89 20.56
C ALA A 210 21.34 -11.59 19.07
N PRO A 211 22.01 -10.46 18.75
CA PRO A 211 22.43 -10.19 17.37
C PRO A 211 23.32 -11.31 16.84
N ASP A 212 23.08 -11.74 15.61
CA ASP A 212 23.97 -12.65 14.91
C ASP A 212 25.22 -11.94 14.35
N ASN A 213 26.04 -12.67 13.59
CA ASN A 213 27.25 -12.13 12.95
C ASN A 213 26.97 -10.97 11.97
N TYR A 214 25.72 -10.80 11.52
CA TYR A 214 25.28 -9.73 10.63
C TYR A 214 24.52 -8.63 11.39
N LYS A 215 24.55 -8.65 12.73
CA LYS A 215 23.82 -7.73 13.62
C LYS A 215 22.31 -7.83 13.47
N ILE A 216 21.79 -8.93 12.93
CA ILE A 216 20.37 -9.18 12.78
C ILE A 216 19.85 -9.79 14.08
N ARG A 217 18.76 -9.21 14.59
CA ARG A 217 18.01 -9.78 15.72
C ARG A 217 16.73 -10.41 15.19
N LYS A 218 16.46 -11.64 15.59
CA LYS A 218 15.26 -12.41 15.23
C LYS A 218 14.34 -12.52 16.45
N PHE A 219 13.04 -12.66 16.26
CA PHE A 219 12.10 -13.03 17.29
C PHE A 219 12.36 -14.45 17.76
N VAL A 220 12.30 -14.65 19.07
CA VAL A 220 12.43 -15.98 19.68
C VAL A 220 11.20 -16.85 19.36
N ASN A 221 10.01 -16.23 19.25
CA ASN A 221 8.78 -16.91 18.88
C ASN A 221 8.68 -17.04 17.34
N PRO A 222 8.62 -18.27 16.78
CA PRO A 222 8.44 -18.48 15.35
C PRO A 222 7.18 -17.83 14.77
N GLU A 223 6.09 -17.75 15.54
CA GLU A 223 4.86 -17.10 15.09
C GLU A 223 5.02 -15.60 14.88
N TYR A 224 5.94 -14.96 15.61
CA TYR A 224 6.28 -13.54 15.41
C TYR A 224 7.23 -13.36 14.24
N GLU A 225 8.08 -14.35 13.96
CA GLU A 225 8.88 -14.35 12.74
C GLU A 225 8.03 -14.53 11.48
N SER A 226 6.90 -15.23 11.55
CA SER A 226 5.99 -15.36 10.40
C SER A 226 5.03 -14.17 10.24
N LYS A 227 5.07 -13.16 11.12
CA LYS A 227 4.23 -11.95 10.96
C LYS A 227 4.67 -11.12 9.77
N SER A 228 3.73 -10.31 9.27
CA SER A 228 3.94 -9.47 8.11
C SER A 228 5.03 -8.40 8.34
N PRO A 229 5.67 -7.89 7.27
CA PRO A 229 6.64 -6.80 7.37
C PRO A 229 6.11 -5.56 8.10
N GLN A 230 4.83 -5.21 7.92
CA GLN A 230 4.17 -4.08 8.57
C GLN A 230 4.09 -4.30 10.09
N TRP A 231 3.69 -5.49 10.53
CA TRP A 231 3.65 -5.84 11.95
C TRP A 231 5.04 -5.70 12.58
N LYS A 232 6.06 -6.24 11.90
CA LYS A 232 7.46 -6.14 12.34
C LYS A 232 7.92 -4.68 12.35
N ALA A 233 7.53 -3.85 11.37
CA ALA A 233 7.86 -2.43 11.34
C ALA A 233 7.28 -1.67 12.54
N CYS A 234 6.01 -1.93 12.90
CA CYS A 234 5.41 -1.37 14.11
C CYS A 234 6.20 -1.81 15.37
N TYR A 235 6.50 -3.10 15.52
CA TYR A 235 7.31 -3.60 16.64
C TYR A 235 8.68 -2.89 16.71
N ARG A 236 9.37 -2.74 15.59
CA ARG A 236 10.72 -2.12 15.52
C ARG A 236 10.70 -0.61 15.78
N ALA A 237 9.62 0.09 15.43
CA ALA A 237 9.43 1.49 15.81
C ALA A 237 9.32 1.63 17.34
N GLY A 238 8.67 0.65 17.98
CA GLY A 238 8.52 0.53 19.43
C GLY A 238 7.25 1.18 19.96
N LYS A 239 6.87 0.78 21.19
CA LYS A 239 5.58 1.09 21.80
C LYS A 239 5.26 2.59 21.86
N GLU A 240 6.24 3.41 22.20
CA GLU A 240 6.06 4.86 22.36
C GLU A 240 5.71 5.54 21.03
N VAL A 241 6.44 5.19 19.96
CA VAL A 241 6.17 5.70 18.60
C VAL A 241 4.78 5.23 18.14
N SER A 242 4.51 3.93 18.27
CA SER A 242 3.20 3.37 17.90
C SER A 242 2.05 3.98 18.68
N THR A 243 2.24 4.33 19.96
CA THR A 243 1.23 5.01 20.79
C THR A 243 0.97 6.44 20.31
N ALA A 244 2.04 7.18 19.99
CA ALA A 244 1.93 8.53 19.45
C ALA A 244 1.19 8.54 18.10
N VAL A 245 1.58 7.67 17.18
CA VAL A 245 0.93 7.54 15.86
C VAL A 245 -0.51 7.04 16.00
N THR A 246 -0.79 6.08 16.90
CA THR A 246 -2.17 5.62 17.18
C THR A 246 -3.06 6.76 17.66
N THR A 247 -2.56 7.59 18.58
CA THR A 247 -3.28 8.78 19.07
C THR A 247 -3.57 9.75 17.92
N PHE A 248 -2.56 10.03 17.09
CA PHE A 248 -2.71 10.89 15.93
C PHE A 248 -3.76 10.36 14.93
N VAL A 249 -3.68 9.08 14.57
CA VAL A 249 -4.59 8.44 13.62
C VAL A 249 -6.03 8.45 14.14
N LYS A 250 -6.24 8.15 15.43
CA LYS A 250 -7.57 8.26 16.06
C LYS A 250 -8.12 9.68 16.00
N ALA A 251 -7.30 10.69 16.27
CA ALA A 251 -7.71 12.08 16.16
C ALA A 251 -8.02 12.48 14.70
N TRP A 252 -7.26 11.97 13.73
CA TRP A 252 -7.52 12.21 12.31
C TRP A 252 -8.85 11.59 11.88
N LEU A 253 -9.13 10.34 12.26
CA LEU A 253 -10.39 9.64 11.94
C LEU A 253 -11.64 10.30 12.55
N GLN A 254 -11.50 11.11 13.60
CA GLN A 254 -12.61 11.88 14.19
C GLN A 254 -12.98 13.13 13.39
N GLY A 255 -12.08 13.64 12.55
CA GLY A 255 -12.30 14.83 11.73
C GLY A 255 -12.57 14.51 10.26
N GLU A 256 -12.50 15.55 9.42
CA GLU A 256 -12.47 15.37 7.96
C GLU A 256 -11.19 14.60 7.57
N ILE A 257 -11.35 13.47 6.88
CA ILE A 257 -10.23 12.63 6.43
C ILE A 257 -9.38 13.40 5.42
N ILE A 258 -10.05 13.96 4.42
CA ILE A 258 -9.48 14.92 3.49
C ILE A 258 -10.40 16.14 3.52
N SER A 259 -9.84 17.30 3.84
CA SER A 259 -10.58 18.54 3.98
C SER A 259 -11.14 19.02 2.64
N SER A 260 -12.32 19.63 2.68
CA SER A 260 -12.91 20.30 1.53
C SER A 260 -12.05 21.48 1.03
N THR A 261 -11.33 22.15 1.93
CA THR A 261 -10.40 23.24 1.59
C THR A 261 -9.01 22.68 1.37
N LYS A 262 -8.44 22.90 0.17
CA LYS A 262 -7.12 22.38 -0.20
C LYS A 262 -6.02 23.37 0.09
N THR A 263 -4.88 22.84 0.53
CA THR A 263 -3.63 23.59 0.67
C THR A 263 -2.64 23.20 -0.42
N LYS A 264 -1.62 24.03 -0.65
CA LYS A 264 -0.50 23.66 -1.52
C LYS A 264 0.63 23.08 -0.69
N MET A 265 1.36 22.13 -1.25
CA MET A 265 2.50 21.55 -0.57
C MET A 265 3.68 22.53 -0.53
N PRO A 266 4.39 22.64 0.61
CA PRO A 266 5.66 23.35 0.67
C PRO A 266 6.68 22.74 -0.30
N GLY A 267 7.38 23.59 -1.06
CA GLY A 267 8.39 23.13 -2.03
C GLY A 267 7.85 22.68 -3.39
N ALA A 268 6.55 22.81 -3.66
CA ALA A 268 5.98 22.62 -4.99
C ALA A 268 6.31 23.82 -5.90
N SER A 269 7.53 23.87 -6.45
CA SER A 269 7.82 24.75 -7.58
C SER A 269 7.09 24.21 -8.82
N VAL A 270 5.98 24.85 -9.16
CA VAL A 270 5.34 24.74 -10.47
C VAL A 270 6.15 25.57 -11.46
N GLU A 271 7.32 25.09 -11.86
CA GLU A 271 7.95 25.52 -13.11
C GLU A 271 8.22 24.29 -13.96
N GLY A 272 7.42 24.18 -15.02
CA GLY A 272 7.55 23.12 -16.00
C GLY A 272 8.92 23.17 -16.65
N ASN A 273 9.62 22.03 -16.59
CA ASN A 273 10.79 21.78 -17.40
C ASN A 273 10.34 21.64 -18.87
N LYS A 274 10.08 22.78 -19.53
CA LYS A 274 10.10 22.90 -20.98
C LYS A 274 11.56 22.85 -21.39
N ASN A 275 12.10 21.64 -21.55
CA ASN A 275 13.15 21.24 -22.49
C ASN A 275 13.72 19.90 -22.05
N ASN A 276 13.15 18.81 -22.57
CA ASN A 276 13.93 17.70 -23.10
C ASN A 276 13.03 16.81 -23.94
N ASN A 277 13.00 17.16 -25.23
CA ASN A 277 12.54 16.27 -26.26
C ASN A 277 13.68 15.28 -26.54
N THR A 278 13.69 14.15 -25.84
CA THR A 278 14.56 13.02 -26.18
C THR A 278 13.83 11.72 -25.88
N VAL A 279 13.26 11.17 -26.94
CA VAL A 279 12.95 9.76 -27.21
C VAL A 279 12.59 8.91 -25.98
N ALA A 280 11.30 8.62 -25.86
CA ALA A 280 10.74 7.62 -24.98
C ALA A 280 11.52 6.30 -25.07
N LYS A 281 12.30 6.00 -24.03
CA LYS A 281 12.75 4.65 -23.71
C LYS A 281 11.98 4.25 -22.45
N ALA A 282 11.15 3.22 -22.59
CA ALA A 282 10.32 2.69 -21.52
C ALA A 282 11.14 2.53 -20.23
N SER A 283 10.69 3.20 -19.16
CA SER A 283 11.17 2.89 -17.81
C SER A 283 10.73 1.46 -17.46
N PRO A 284 11.63 0.65 -16.87
CA PRO A 284 11.32 -0.73 -16.57
C PRO A 284 10.29 -0.79 -15.43
N SER A 285 9.30 -1.65 -15.60
CA SER A 285 8.45 -2.15 -14.51
C SER A 285 9.32 -2.50 -13.31
N LEU A 286 8.94 -2.04 -12.13
CA LEU A 286 9.54 -2.45 -10.87
C LEU A 286 9.29 -3.96 -10.72
N VAL A 287 10.29 -4.75 -11.09
CA VAL A 287 10.35 -6.18 -10.80
C VAL A 287 10.66 -6.31 -9.31
N VAL A 288 9.73 -6.92 -8.60
CA VAL A 288 9.94 -7.42 -7.24
C VAL A 288 10.82 -8.66 -7.37
N ASP A 289 12.03 -8.57 -6.80
CA ASP A 289 12.95 -9.69 -6.68
C ASP A 289 12.47 -10.56 -5.51
N ASP A 290 11.63 -11.55 -5.80
CA ASP A 290 11.35 -12.65 -4.88
C ASP A 290 12.43 -13.70 -5.04
N GLY A 291 13.37 -13.70 -4.09
CA GLY A 291 14.34 -14.76 -3.93
C GLY A 291 13.65 -16.05 -3.51
N ASN A 292 13.43 -16.96 -4.47
CA ASN A 292 13.23 -18.37 -4.18
C ASN A 292 13.81 -19.22 -5.32
N ASP A 293 15.00 -19.78 -5.06
CA ASP A 293 15.66 -20.78 -5.92
C ASP A 293 14.91 -22.11 -5.84
N ALA A 294 14.41 -22.60 -6.98
CA ALA A 294 14.14 -24.01 -7.20
C ALA A 294 14.38 -24.36 -8.68
N GLN A 295 15.27 -25.34 -8.89
CA GLN A 295 15.74 -25.84 -10.18
C GLN A 295 14.67 -26.57 -11.02
N GLU A 296 14.72 -26.29 -12.33
CA GLU A 296 14.67 -27.16 -13.51
C GLU A 296 13.53 -28.19 -13.71
N GLN A 297 12.82 -28.09 -14.85
CA GLN A 297 13.14 -28.88 -16.07
C GLN A 297 12.25 -28.59 -17.29
N ASN A 298 12.91 -28.60 -18.45
CA ASN A 298 12.50 -29.08 -19.80
C ASN A 298 11.89 -28.18 -20.90
N THR A 299 12.75 -27.99 -21.92
CA THR A 299 12.60 -28.25 -23.38
C THR A 299 11.73 -27.32 -24.25
N THR A 300 12.36 -26.53 -25.13
CA THR A 300 12.59 -26.83 -26.58
C THR A 300 13.07 -25.57 -27.31
N ALA A 301 14.13 -25.70 -28.12
CA ALA A 301 14.59 -24.75 -29.14
C ALA A 301 14.75 -25.52 -30.46
N PRO A 302 14.60 -24.86 -31.63
CA PRO A 302 15.79 -24.41 -32.39
C PRO A 302 15.49 -23.08 -33.15
N GLU A 303 16.38 -22.31 -33.78
CA GLU A 303 17.83 -22.17 -33.97
C GLU A 303 18.01 -20.83 -34.72
N ASN A 304 19.04 -20.02 -34.41
CA ASN A 304 20.05 -19.49 -35.35
C ASN A 304 20.71 -18.15 -34.96
N ALA A 305 22.03 -18.12 -35.23
CA ALA A 305 23.02 -17.03 -35.24
C ALA A 305 23.86 -16.79 -33.95
N PRO A 306 25.21 -16.94 -34.02
CA PRO A 306 26.07 -17.11 -32.85
C PRO A 306 26.59 -15.78 -32.27
N LYS A 307 26.42 -15.57 -30.96
CA LYS A 307 27.13 -14.54 -30.19
C LYS A 307 28.44 -15.12 -29.65
N LYS A 308 29.55 -14.45 -29.98
CA LYS A 308 30.93 -14.80 -29.61
C LYS A 308 31.07 -15.00 -28.09
N SER A 309 31.50 -16.21 -27.70
CA SER A 309 31.71 -16.62 -26.31
C SER A 309 32.98 -15.98 -25.70
N LEU A 310 32.83 -15.50 -24.45
CA LEU A 310 33.85 -14.92 -23.57
C LEU A 310 35.02 -15.86 -23.24
N MET A 311 34.97 -17.14 -23.64
CA MET A 311 36.06 -18.12 -23.47
C MET A 311 37.26 -17.90 -24.41
N ALA A 312 37.17 -17.01 -25.40
CA ALA A 312 38.32 -16.61 -26.23
C ALA A 312 39.22 -15.54 -25.56
N ARG A 313 38.75 -14.88 -24.49
CA ARG A 313 39.49 -13.79 -23.81
C ARG A 313 40.36 -14.23 -22.63
N VAL A 314 40.34 -15.52 -22.25
CA VAL A 314 41.11 -16.01 -21.09
C VAL A 314 42.32 -16.87 -21.49
N LYS A 315 42.53 -17.17 -22.78
CA LYS A 315 43.74 -17.89 -23.25
C LYS A 315 44.86 -17.02 -23.80
N SER A 316 44.74 -15.68 -23.81
CA SER A 316 45.79 -14.78 -24.32
C SER A 316 46.64 -14.09 -23.23
N LYS A 317 46.55 -14.51 -21.96
CA LYS A 317 47.35 -13.94 -20.86
C LYS A 317 48.24 -14.94 -20.11
N ALA A 318 48.45 -16.14 -20.64
CA ALA A 318 49.32 -17.16 -20.05
C ALA A 318 50.43 -17.66 -21.01
N LYS A 319 50.94 -16.79 -21.89
CA LYS A 319 52.05 -17.14 -22.79
C LYS A 319 53.06 -15.99 -23.04
N SER A 320 53.20 -15.07 -22.08
CA SER A 320 54.23 -14.01 -22.12
C SER A 320 55.18 -14.03 -20.91
N ILE A 321 55.32 -15.18 -20.25
CA ILE A 321 56.36 -15.41 -19.25
C ILE A 321 56.88 -16.82 -19.52
N ILE A 322 57.93 -16.92 -20.34
CA ILE A 322 58.96 -17.96 -20.49
C ILE A 322 59.64 -17.70 -21.85
N ASN A 323 60.91 -17.29 -21.81
CA ASN A 323 61.87 -16.91 -22.87
C ASN A 323 61.61 -15.50 -23.46
N GLU A 324 62.44 -14.47 -23.29
CA GLU A 324 63.85 -14.31 -22.87
C GLU A 324 64.01 -13.38 -21.65
#